data_AF-A0A4Y9F2A8-F1
#
_entry.id   AF-A0A4Y9F2A8-F1
#
_cell.length_a   1.000
_cell.length_b   1.000
_cell.length_c   1.000
_cell.angle_alpha   90.00
_cell.angle_beta   90.00
_cell.angle_gamma   90.00
#
_symmetry.space_group_name_H-M   'P 1'
#
loop_
_entity.id
_entity.type
_entity.pdbx_description
1 polymer ?
#
loop_
_entity_poly.entity_id
_entity_poly.type
_entity_poly.pdbx_seq_one_letter_code
_entity_poly.pdbx_strand_id
1 'polypeptide(L)'
;MPEKDDIASGRRTWHRRASRPVSLWMFALFIVLMTHRWIPESLWLMVHMVTLGLITNSILIWSQHFTEALLKHKLPDTARPVQLARIYTLNASMVVLMVGVVFSLYPLTVLGSVGVGTAVTWHGVALLQQMRSALPARFGVTVRYYSAASWLLPVGATFGALLAYDGLSATWHGRLLLAHEAINVLGFVGITVVGTLMTLWPTMLRTVMVPDAVVRSTRALAGLCMGLGLTVAGALAGLTWLAVAGLLLYAGALGLVLTLMVRTAAAKKPADYATFSVAAGMVWLTAGVLFSACLVATSPFGSLPLRPITPMFVAGFLAQTLLGAMTYLLPARMGGGPKSVHDANKEFNRFAAGRTVMVNLSLLIFILPVALTGSWVRTGASLLGAFTLFAFIPLMMRGVRASVSARKAMVQARSRGKAPVPDPEALAPTPVPHLRNALIGALAVALVVALGLAVDPAARARLTAPASAGSATGQTTTLTVEATADMRFTPDTAEVPVGNRLVIEVTNTDTKNAHDLTFSNGTSTGRIDPGATKSVDVGIITGDLEGWCSVVGHKAMGMTFTVVASGADATQAGTSATDSSAHAGHSTGGRPAQY
;
A
#
# COMPACT_ATOMS: atom_id res chain seq x y z
N MET A 1 -10.73 7.30 50.27
CA MET A 1 -10.92 6.40 49.10
C MET A 1 -10.64 7.16 47.79
N PRO A 2 -9.36 7.39 47.41
CA PRO A 2 -9.00 7.97 46.12
C PRO A 2 -8.09 6.99 45.35
N GLU A 3 -8.65 6.00 44.66
CA GLU A 3 -7.83 5.02 43.93
C GLU A 3 -8.38 4.66 42.55
N LYS A 4 -9.63 5.04 42.23
CA LYS A 4 -10.23 4.72 40.93
C LYS A 4 -9.94 5.73 39.81
N ASP A 5 -9.67 6.99 40.15
CA ASP A 5 -9.46 8.04 39.15
C ASP A 5 -8.01 8.10 38.61
N ASP A 6 -7.01 7.77 39.42
CA ASP A 6 -5.60 7.75 38.99
C ASP A 6 -5.28 6.56 38.07
N ILE A 7 -5.81 5.36 38.34
CA ILE A 7 -5.62 4.17 37.50
C ILE A 7 -6.23 4.37 36.10
N ALA A 8 -7.35 5.10 36.00
CA ALA A 8 -7.97 5.42 34.71
C ALA A 8 -7.14 6.44 33.90
N SER A 9 -6.32 7.26 34.56
CA SER A 9 -5.49 8.29 33.93
C SER A 9 -4.25 7.68 33.24
N GLY A 10 -3.60 6.68 33.84
CA GLY A 10 -2.39 6.03 33.32
C GLY A 10 -2.62 5.27 31.99
N ARG A 11 -3.69 4.47 31.90
CA ARG A 11 -4.00 3.72 30.67
C ARG A 11 -4.41 4.63 29.51
N ARG A 12 -5.20 5.67 29.80
CA ARG A 12 -5.67 6.63 28.77
C ARG A 12 -4.51 7.49 28.26
N THR A 13 -3.57 7.85 29.14
CA THR A 13 -2.35 8.57 28.75
C THR A 13 -1.40 7.69 27.97
N TRP A 14 -1.27 6.40 28.33
CA TRP A 14 -0.48 5.43 27.57
C TRP A 14 -0.98 5.28 26.13
N HIS A 15 -2.26 4.95 25.92
CA HIS A 15 -2.81 4.79 24.56
C HIS A 15 -2.60 6.06 23.73
N ARG A 16 -2.81 7.25 24.31
CA ARG A 16 -2.56 8.51 23.61
C ARG A 16 -1.10 8.66 23.19
N ARG A 17 -0.15 8.35 24.08
CA ARG A 17 1.30 8.45 23.80
C ARG A 17 1.74 7.38 22.79
N ALA A 18 1.30 6.14 22.98
CA ALA A 18 1.61 5.00 22.13
C ALA A 18 1.06 5.16 20.71
N SER A 19 -0.11 5.78 20.53
CA SER A 19 -0.71 6.00 19.20
C SER A 19 -0.24 7.28 18.49
N ARG A 20 0.51 8.18 19.16
CA ARG A 20 1.04 9.40 18.54
C ARG A 20 1.87 9.11 17.27
N PRO A 21 2.82 8.15 17.27
CA PRO A 21 3.59 7.82 16.08
C PRO A 21 2.73 7.46 14.88
N VAL A 22 1.65 6.69 15.06
CA VAL A 22 0.74 6.33 13.96
C VAL A 22 0.14 7.57 13.30
N SER A 23 -0.30 8.55 14.10
CA SER A 23 -0.83 9.81 13.56
C SER A 23 0.23 10.64 12.84
N LEU A 24 1.46 10.69 13.38
CA LEU A 24 2.58 11.39 12.75
C LEU A 24 2.97 10.75 11.41
N TRP A 25 3.07 9.42 11.35
CA TRP A 25 3.34 8.70 10.11
C TRP A 25 2.23 8.87 9.08
N MET A 26 0.96 8.86 9.50
CA MET A 26 -0.16 9.08 8.59
C MET A 26 -0.13 10.50 8.00
N PHE A 27 0.23 11.51 8.80
CA PHE A 27 0.41 12.88 8.32
C PHE A 27 1.62 13.00 7.39
N ALA A 28 2.76 12.41 7.76
CA ALA A 28 3.96 12.40 6.92
C ALA A 28 3.70 11.67 5.59
N LEU A 29 2.97 10.54 5.62
CA LEU A 29 2.58 9.79 4.42
C LEU A 29 1.71 10.65 3.49
N PHE A 30 0.79 11.45 4.05
CA PHE A 30 0.00 12.39 3.25
C PHE A 30 0.89 13.43 2.56
N ILE A 31 1.87 13.99 3.27
CA ILE A 31 2.84 14.93 2.68
C ILE A 31 3.60 14.24 1.54
N VAL A 32 4.20 13.08 1.80
CA VAL A 32 4.96 12.32 0.80
C VAL A 32 4.10 11.99 -0.42
N LEU A 33 2.82 11.62 -0.23
CA LEU A 33 1.91 11.37 -1.34
C LEU A 33 1.68 12.62 -2.20
N MET A 34 1.59 13.81 -1.59
CA MET A 34 1.40 15.06 -2.33
C MET A 34 2.69 15.54 -2.99
N THR A 35 3.85 15.21 -2.42
CA THR A 35 5.17 15.65 -2.91
C THR A 35 5.99 14.55 -3.56
N HIS A 36 5.39 13.40 -3.87
CA HIS A 36 6.10 12.18 -4.32
C HIS A 36 6.94 12.37 -5.58
N ARG A 37 6.59 13.35 -6.43
CA ARG A 37 7.33 13.68 -7.65
C ARG A 37 8.71 14.28 -7.38
N TRP A 38 8.91 14.90 -6.22
CA TRP A 38 10.17 15.54 -5.83
C TRP A 38 10.97 14.72 -4.82
N ILE A 39 10.47 13.54 -4.44
CA ILE A 39 11.10 12.69 -3.43
C ILE A 39 11.75 11.50 -4.14
N PRO A 40 13.08 11.34 -4.02
CA PRO A 40 13.77 10.10 -4.39
C PRO A 40 13.10 8.88 -3.77
N GLU A 41 12.96 7.79 -4.54
CA GLU A 41 12.45 6.52 -4.00
C GLU A 41 11.07 6.63 -3.34
N SER A 42 10.23 7.54 -3.83
CA SER A 42 8.93 7.82 -3.22
C SER A 42 8.02 6.61 -3.11
N LEU A 43 8.07 5.67 -4.05
CA LEU A 43 7.35 4.40 -3.96
C LEU A 43 7.84 3.55 -2.79
N TRP A 44 9.15 3.35 -2.68
CA TRP A 44 9.74 2.59 -1.57
C TRP A 44 9.39 3.24 -0.23
N LEU A 45 9.50 4.58 -0.16
CA LEU A 45 9.20 5.35 1.04
C LEU A 45 7.73 5.22 1.42
N MET A 46 6.79 5.41 0.49
CA MET A 46 5.35 5.26 0.76
C MET A 46 5.00 3.85 1.25
N VAL A 47 5.55 2.81 0.62
CA VAL A 47 5.35 1.41 1.04
C VAL A 47 5.83 1.22 2.47
N HIS A 48 7.05 1.67 2.80
CA HIS A 48 7.63 1.49 4.14
C HIS A 48 6.99 2.39 5.20
N MET A 49 6.52 3.59 4.85
CA MET A 49 5.74 4.41 5.76
C MET A 49 4.41 3.74 6.11
N VAL A 50 3.76 3.06 5.17
CA VAL A 50 2.56 2.26 5.47
C VAL A 50 2.92 1.02 6.29
N THR A 51 3.86 0.19 5.84
CA THR A 51 4.16 -1.11 6.47
C THR A 51 4.86 -0.95 7.83
N LEU A 52 5.88 -0.10 7.94
CA LEU A 52 6.59 0.18 9.18
C LEU A 52 5.87 1.26 10.00
N GLY A 53 5.66 2.43 9.41
CA GLY A 53 5.11 3.58 10.14
C GLY A 53 3.69 3.34 10.68
N LEU A 54 2.75 2.91 9.84
CA LEU A 54 1.35 2.71 10.25
C LEU A 54 1.11 1.30 10.80
N ILE A 55 1.43 0.27 10.03
CA ILE A 55 1.04 -1.12 10.32
C ILE A 55 1.85 -1.69 11.48
N THR A 56 3.19 -1.60 11.46
CA THR A 56 4.04 -2.17 12.53
C THR A 56 3.76 -1.49 13.88
N ASN A 57 3.63 -0.15 13.92
CA ASN A 57 3.21 0.55 15.14
C ASN A 57 1.83 0.09 15.62
N SER A 58 0.86 -0.06 14.71
CA SER A 58 -0.48 -0.54 15.06
C SER A 58 -0.42 -1.97 15.61
N ILE A 59 0.38 -2.85 15.01
CA ILE A 59 0.59 -4.21 15.50
C ILE A 59 1.10 -4.17 16.93
N LEU A 60 2.17 -3.44 17.24
CA LEU A 60 2.73 -3.36 18.60
C LEU A 60 1.73 -2.89 19.65
N ILE A 61 0.89 -1.92 19.31
CA ILE A 61 -0.10 -1.34 20.23
C ILE A 61 -1.25 -2.32 20.45
N TRP A 62 -1.80 -2.86 19.36
CA TRP A 62 -3.02 -3.65 19.40
C TRP A 62 -2.77 -5.10 19.81
N SER A 63 -1.64 -5.71 19.43
CA SER A 63 -1.26 -7.03 19.93
C SER A 63 -1.09 -7.01 21.45
N GLN A 64 -0.43 -5.98 22.01
CA GLN A 64 -0.31 -5.81 23.46
C GLN A 64 -1.68 -5.65 24.11
N HIS A 65 -2.54 -4.82 23.51
CA HIS A 65 -3.89 -4.60 23.99
C HIS A 65 -4.72 -5.89 24.01
N PHE A 66 -4.70 -6.66 22.92
CA PHE A 66 -5.43 -7.91 22.80
C PHE A 66 -4.84 -9.01 23.68
N THR A 67 -3.51 -9.08 23.86
CA THR A 67 -2.88 -10.01 24.79
C THR A 67 -3.37 -9.78 26.22
N GLU A 68 -3.41 -8.52 26.71
CA GLU A 68 -3.96 -8.21 28.04
C GLU A 68 -5.45 -8.59 28.15
N ALA A 69 -6.23 -8.37 27.09
CA ALA A 69 -7.67 -8.68 27.08
C ALA A 69 -7.96 -10.19 27.02
N LEU A 70 -7.29 -10.92 26.12
CA LEU A 70 -7.53 -12.33 25.84
C LEU A 70 -6.96 -13.25 26.93
N LEU A 71 -5.80 -12.91 27.50
CA LEU A 71 -5.23 -13.63 28.63
C LEU A 71 -5.86 -13.24 29.98
N LYS A 72 -6.72 -12.20 30.00
CA LYS A 72 -7.27 -11.59 31.23
C LYS A 72 -6.18 -11.18 32.23
N HIS A 73 -4.96 -10.96 31.75
CA HIS A 73 -3.79 -10.63 32.55
C HIS A 73 -3.34 -9.21 32.22
N LYS A 74 -3.68 -8.27 33.11
CA LYS A 74 -3.36 -6.85 32.93
C LYS A 74 -1.96 -6.56 33.49
N LEU A 75 -1.16 -5.88 32.70
CA LEU A 75 0.16 -5.42 33.16
C LEU A 75 0.02 -4.21 34.10
N PRO A 76 0.87 -4.11 35.13
CA PRO A 76 0.90 -2.98 36.05
C PRO A 76 1.31 -1.68 35.32
N ASP A 77 0.94 -0.53 35.88
CA ASP A 77 1.25 0.76 35.26
C ASP A 77 2.76 1.06 35.21
N THR A 78 3.54 0.44 36.09
CA THR A 78 5.02 0.47 36.07
C THR A 78 5.62 -0.13 34.81
N ALA A 79 4.90 -0.99 34.07
CA ALA A 79 5.35 -1.55 32.80
C ALA A 79 5.14 -0.59 31.60
N ARG A 80 4.33 0.48 31.76
CA ARG A 80 3.95 1.38 30.65
C ARG A 80 5.11 2.21 30.09
N PRO A 81 6.05 2.75 30.89
CA PRO A 81 7.22 3.45 30.36
C PRO A 81 8.07 2.57 29.45
N VAL A 82 8.28 1.30 29.83
CA VAL A 82 9.05 0.33 29.04
C VAL A 82 8.37 0.04 27.70
N GLN A 83 7.04 -0.10 27.69
CA GLN A 83 6.27 -0.25 26.45
C GLN A 83 6.41 0.99 25.53
N LEU A 84 6.40 2.20 26.10
CA LEU A 84 6.60 3.43 25.34
C LEU A 84 8.03 3.54 24.79
N ALA A 85 9.04 3.22 25.61
CA ALA A 85 10.44 3.19 25.18
C ALA A 85 10.61 2.30 23.94
N ARG A 86 10.06 1.08 23.98
CA ARG A 86 10.08 0.16 22.83
C ARG A 86 9.44 0.75 21.58
N ILE A 87 8.28 1.41 21.70
CA ILE A 87 7.61 2.07 20.57
C ILE A 87 8.47 3.22 20.03
N TYR A 88 9.03 4.08 20.89
CA TYR A 88 9.85 5.20 20.43
C TYR A 88 11.18 4.75 19.84
N THR A 89 11.83 3.72 20.39
CA THR A 89 13.02 3.09 19.80
C THR A 89 12.72 2.55 18.40
N LEU A 90 11.58 1.87 18.23
CA LEU A 90 11.15 1.39 16.92
C LEU A 90 11.04 2.55 15.90
N ASN A 91 10.39 3.64 16.29
CA ASN A 91 10.19 4.79 15.40
C ASN A 91 11.49 5.53 15.08
N ALA A 92 12.39 5.69 16.06
CA ALA A 92 13.72 6.25 15.81
C ALA A 92 14.50 5.38 14.80
N SER A 93 14.45 4.06 14.96
CA SER A 93 15.08 3.10 14.04
C SER A 93 14.49 3.17 12.63
N MET A 94 13.16 3.34 12.50
CA MET A 94 12.49 3.55 11.21
C MET A 94 12.94 4.83 10.52
N VAL A 95 13.10 5.94 11.26
CA VAL A 95 13.61 7.20 10.70
C VAL A 95 15.05 7.02 10.21
N VAL A 96 15.92 6.42 11.02
CA VAL A 96 17.31 6.10 10.63
C VAL A 96 17.35 5.22 9.37
N LEU A 97 16.49 4.19 9.30
CA LEU A 97 16.36 3.33 8.13
C LEU A 97 15.94 4.11 6.87
N MET A 98 14.90 4.93 6.97
CA MET A 98 14.39 5.69 5.82
C MET A 98 15.40 6.74 5.35
N VAL A 99 16.08 7.42 6.25
CA VAL A 99 17.19 8.33 5.92
C VAL A 99 18.32 7.55 5.24
N GLY A 100 18.66 6.37 5.78
CA GLY A 100 19.66 5.48 5.18
C GLY A 100 19.34 5.14 3.72
N VAL A 101 18.10 4.79 3.40
CA VAL A 101 17.71 4.42 2.04
C VAL A 101 17.57 5.63 1.12
N VAL A 102 16.90 6.70 1.57
CA VAL A 102 16.65 7.90 0.73
C VAL A 102 17.95 8.60 0.32
N PHE A 103 18.96 8.56 1.17
CA PHE A 103 20.28 9.16 0.90
C PHE A 103 21.35 8.14 0.51
N SER A 104 20.97 6.88 0.20
CA SER A 104 21.90 5.81 -0.18
C SER A 104 23.05 5.57 0.82
N LEU A 105 22.79 5.73 2.11
CA LEU A 105 23.73 5.52 3.21
C LEU A 105 23.57 4.10 3.78
N TYR A 106 24.21 3.12 3.16
CA TYR A 106 24.10 1.70 3.52
C TYR A 106 24.31 1.40 5.03
N PRO A 107 25.31 1.97 5.73
CA PRO A 107 25.48 1.73 7.18
C PRO A 107 24.28 2.19 8.02
N LEU A 108 23.63 3.30 7.65
CA LEU A 108 22.41 3.75 8.33
C LEU A 108 21.24 2.82 8.05
N THR A 109 21.12 2.30 6.82
CA THR A 109 20.11 1.30 6.45
C THR A 109 20.25 0.03 7.29
N VAL A 110 21.48 -0.47 7.48
CA VAL A 110 21.77 -1.62 8.34
C VAL A 110 21.42 -1.29 9.79
N LEU A 111 21.90 -0.16 10.32
CA LEU A 111 21.65 0.26 11.71
C LEU A 111 20.14 0.38 11.99
N GLY A 112 19.40 1.06 11.11
CA GLY A 112 17.96 1.20 11.21
C GLY A 112 17.22 -0.13 11.14
N SER A 113 17.63 -1.03 10.23
CA SER A 113 17.04 -2.37 10.10
C SER A 113 17.26 -3.23 11.34
N VAL A 114 18.48 -3.22 11.90
CA VAL A 114 18.80 -3.90 13.16
C VAL A 114 17.95 -3.35 14.29
N GLY A 115 17.86 -2.02 14.43
CA GLY A 115 17.04 -1.39 15.46
C GLY A 115 15.55 -1.74 15.36
N VAL A 116 14.99 -1.77 14.14
CA VAL A 116 13.61 -2.22 13.89
C VAL A 116 13.43 -3.69 14.30
N GLY A 117 14.34 -4.57 13.86
CA GLY A 117 14.33 -5.99 14.23
C GLY A 117 14.38 -6.19 15.74
N THR A 118 15.34 -5.57 16.43
CA THR A 118 15.50 -5.65 17.88
C THR A 118 14.25 -5.17 18.64
N ALA A 119 13.65 -4.04 18.24
CA ALA A 119 12.48 -3.50 18.92
C ALA A 119 11.25 -4.43 18.80
N VAL A 120 11.07 -5.09 17.65
CA VAL A 120 9.97 -6.04 17.46
C VAL A 120 10.27 -7.41 18.07
N THR A 121 11.52 -7.87 18.07
CA THR A 121 11.92 -9.05 18.85
C THR A 121 11.68 -8.83 20.34
N TRP A 122 12.05 -7.66 20.88
CA TRP A 122 11.74 -7.28 22.25
C TRP A 122 10.22 -7.33 22.52
N HIS A 123 9.41 -6.89 21.57
CA HIS A 123 7.96 -6.98 21.69
C HIS A 123 7.48 -8.44 21.74
N GLY A 124 7.95 -9.30 20.84
CA GLY A 124 7.61 -10.73 20.80
C GLY A 124 7.98 -11.46 22.10
N VAL A 125 9.17 -11.21 22.63
CA VAL A 125 9.62 -11.75 23.93
C VAL A 125 8.71 -11.31 25.06
N ALA A 126 8.32 -10.04 25.11
CA ALA A 126 7.41 -9.53 26.14
C ALA A 126 6.02 -10.20 26.08
N LEU A 127 5.48 -10.43 24.88
CA LEU A 127 4.20 -11.16 24.72
C LEU A 127 4.32 -12.63 25.18
N LEU A 128 5.43 -13.30 24.85
CA LEU A 128 5.69 -14.68 25.29
C LEU A 128 5.82 -14.79 26.80
N GLN A 129 6.55 -13.87 27.44
CA GLN A 129 6.68 -13.81 28.89
C GLN A 129 5.32 -13.63 29.55
N GLN A 130 4.50 -12.70 29.05
CA GLN A 130 3.13 -12.49 29.55
C GLN A 130 2.22 -13.70 29.35
N MET A 131 2.38 -14.43 28.24
CA MET A 131 1.65 -15.68 27.98
C MET A 131 2.06 -16.80 28.95
N ARG A 132 3.36 -16.91 29.27
CA ARG A 132 3.87 -17.91 30.23
C ARG A 132 3.44 -17.62 31.67
N SER A 133 3.25 -16.36 32.04
CA SER A 133 2.82 -15.96 33.38
C SER A 133 1.29 -16.01 33.57
N ALA A 134 0.51 -16.08 32.48
CA ALA A 134 -0.94 -16.08 32.54
C ALA A 134 -1.50 -17.50 32.68
N LEU A 135 -2.66 -17.62 33.35
CA LEU A 135 -3.40 -18.88 33.39
C LEU A 135 -3.81 -19.32 31.98
N PRO A 136 -3.91 -20.65 31.70
CA PRO A 136 -4.32 -21.15 30.40
C PRO A 136 -5.66 -20.55 29.94
N ALA A 137 -5.62 -19.78 28.85
CA ALA A 137 -6.79 -19.17 28.24
C ALA A 137 -7.11 -19.85 26.92
N ARG A 138 -8.39 -20.15 26.68
CA ARG A 138 -8.90 -20.70 25.40
C ARG A 138 -8.44 -19.89 24.18
N PHE A 139 -8.20 -18.59 24.34
CA PHE A 139 -7.79 -17.66 23.28
C PHE A 139 -6.29 -17.34 23.28
N GLY A 140 -5.47 -18.09 24.02
CA GLY A 140 -4.01 -17.97 23.96
C GLY A 140 -3.43 -18.25 22.57
N VAL A 141 -4.19 -18.93 21.69
CA VAL A 141 -3.77 -19.20 20.31
C VAL A 141 -3.46 -17.90 19.54
N THR A 142 -4.28 -16.85 19.67
CA THR A 142 -4.03 -15.56 19.01
C THR A 142 -2.72 -14.92 19.46
N VAL A 143 -2.32 -15.10 20.73
CA VAL A 143 -1.02 -14.61 21.22
C VAL A 143 0.15 -15.37 20.58
N ARG A 144 -0.03 -16.66 20.26
CA ARG A 144 0.97 -17.44 19.50
C ARG A 144 1.16 -16.91 18.08
N TYR A 145 0.09 -16.45 17.41
CA TYR A 145 0.21 -15.76 16.12
C TYR A 145 1.07 -14.50 16.24
N TYR A 146 0.81 -13.66 17.25
CA TYR A 146 1.58 -12.43 17.48
C TYR A 146 3.05 -12.70 17.77
N SER A 147 3.32 -13.71 18.60
CA SER A 147 4.69 -14.11 18.88
C SER A 147 5.39 -14.64 17.64
N ALA A 148 4.77 -15.56 16.89
CA ALA A 148 5.35 -16.12 15.68
C ALA A 148 5.67 -15.02 14.66
N ALA A 149 4.73 -14.12 14.41
CA ALA A 149 4.91 -12.95 13.55
C ALA A 149 6.09 -12.07 14.01
N SER A 150 6.20 -11.79 15.30
CA SER A 150 7.27 -10.92 15.85
C SER A 150 8.68 -11.48 15.64
N TRP A 151 8.83 -12.81 15.59
CA TRP A 151 10.12 -13.46 15.29
C TRP A 151 10.47 -13.46 13.80
N LEU A 152 9.49 -13.26 12.92
CA LEU A 152 9.71 -13.21 11.47
C LEU A 152 10.23 -11.83 11.02
N LEU A 153 9.77 -10.74 11.65
CA LEU A 153 10.22 -9.39 11.26
C LEU A 153 11.75 -9.19 11.24
N PRO A 154 12.55 -9.60 12.25
CA PRO A 154 14.00 -9.41 12.18
C PRO A 154 14.63 -10.11 10.97
N VAL A 155 14.12 -11.29 10.57
CA VAL A 155 14.57 -11.98 9.35
C VAL A 155 14.24 -11.16 8.10
N GLY A 156 13.02 -10.62 8.03
CA GLY A 156 12.60 -9.76 6.93
C GLY A 156 13.35 -8.44 6.88
N ALA A 157 13.69 -7.86 8.05
CA ALA A 157 14.53 -6.67 8.16
C ALA A 157 15.96 -6.93 7.66
N THR A 158 16.52 -8.10 7.97
CA THR A 158 17.82 -8.53 7.40
C THR A 158 17.75 -8.61 5.87
N PHE A 159 16.71 -9.23 5.30
CA PHE A 159 16.55 -9.28 3.85
C PHE A 159 16.37 -7.88 3.25
N GLY A 160 15.66 -6.98 3.95
CA GLY A 160 15.50 -5.58 3.51
C GLY A 160 16.82 -4.81 3.51
N ALA A 161 17.64 -4.99 4.53
CA ALA A 161 18.98 -4.40 4.60
C ALA A 161 19.88 -4.95 3.49
N LEU A 162 19.85 -6.26 3.22
CA LEU A 162 20.60 -6.87 2.12
C LEU A 162 20.15 -6.34 0.76
N LEU A 163 18.86 -6.12 0.54
CA LEU A 163 18.33 -5.58 -0.72
C LEU A 163 18.80 -4.15 -1.02
N ALA A 164 19.23 -3.40 0.00
CA ALA A 164 19.80 -2.07 -0.16
C ALA A 164 21.31 -2.08 -0.48
N TYR A 165 21.92 -3.25 -0.63
CA TYR A 165 23.31 -3.37 -1.09
C TYR A 165 23.33 -3.39 -2.63
N ASP A 166 24.09 -2.47 -3.24
CA ASP A 166 24.04 -2.28 -4.70
C ASP A 166 24.70 -3.40 -5.50
N GLY A 167 25.62 -4.14 -4.87
CA GLY A 167 26.35 -5.25 -5.49
C GLY A 167 25.58 -6.56 -5.61
N LEU A 168 24.26 -6.57 -5.41
CA LEU A 168 23.45 -7.78 -5.63
C LEU A 168 23.23 -8.01 -7.11
N SER A 169 23.49 -9.24 -7.58
CA SER A 169 23.04 -9.68 -8.89
C SER A 169 21.51 -9.66 -8.99
N ALA A 170 20.99 -9.49 -10.21
CA ALA A 170 19.57 -9.48 -10.54
C ALA A 170 18.84 -10.69 -9.98
N THR A 171 19.47 -11.87 -10.08
CA THR A 171 18.91 -13.12 -9.58
C THR A 171 18.81 -13.13 -8.05
N TRP A 172 19.86 -12.73 -7.33
CA TRP A 172 19.82 -12.64 -5.87
C TRP A 172 18.85 -11.56 -5.39
N HIS A 173 18.78 -10.44 -6.10
CA HIS A 173 17.82 -9.39 -5.83
C HIS A 173 16.38 -9.91 -5.90
N GLY A 174 15.99 -10.61 -6.98
CA GLY A 174 14.63 -11.16 -7.09
C GLY A 174 14.32 -12.24 -6.06
N ARG A 175 15.28 -13.10 -5.72
CA ARG A 175 15.14 -14.11 -4.65
C ARG A 175 14.92 -13.47 -3.28
N LEU A 176 15.76 -12.49 -2.92
CA LEU A 176 15.66 -11.78 -1.65
C LEU A 176 14.43 -10.89 -1.59
N LEU A 177 14.01 -10.29 -2.70
CA LEU A 177 12.80 -9.47 -2.76
C LEU A 177 11.56 -10.30 -2.45
N LEU A 178 11.43 -11.48 -3.08
CA LEU A 178 10.34 -12.41 -2.75
C LEU A 178 10.40 -12.87 -1.29
N ALA A 179 11.59 -13.22 -0.79
CA ALA A 179 11.75 -13.65 0.60
C ALA A 179 11.42 -12.54 1.61
N HIS A 180 11.85 -11.31 1.34
CA HIS A 180 11.56 -10.11 2.13
C HIS A 180 10.06 -9.82 2.18
N GLU A 181 9.41 -9.80 1.01
CA GLU A 181 7.97 -9.56 0.91
C GLU A 181 7.17 -10.67 1.60
N ALA A 182 7.52 -11.94 1.36
CA ALA A 182 6.86 -13.07 2.01
C ALA A 182 6.98 -12.99 3.53
N ILE A 183 8.18 -12.79 4.07
CA ILE A 183 8.39 -12.71 5.53
C ILE A 183 7.68 -11.52 6.15
N ASN A 184 7.74 -10.33 5.55
CA ASN A 184 7.19 -9.13 6.18
C ASN A 184 5.68 -8.97 5.94
N VAL A 185 5.20 -9.19 4.72
CA VAL A 185 3.79 -9.01 4.37
C VAL A 185 2.96 -10.23 4.75
N LEU A 186 3.38 -11.44 4.37
CA LEU A 186 2.62 -12.67 4.67
C LEU A 186 2.91 -13.16 6.08
N GLY A 187 4.18 -13.14 6.49
CA GLY A 187 4.61 -13.54 7.83
C GLY A 187 4.20 -12.53 8.89
N PHE A 188 4.96 -11.44 9.04
CA PHE A 188 4.75 -10.49 10.14
C PHE A 188 3.35 -9.86 10.13
N VAL A 189 2.89 -9.29 9.02
CA VAL A 189 1.57 -8.66 8.95
C VAL A 189 0.45 -9.69 8.79
N GLY A 190 0.56 -10.59 7.80
CA GLY A 190 -0.47 -11.56 7.45
C GLY A 190 -0.86 -12.47 8.61
N ILE A 191 0.12 -13.12 9.26
CA ILE A 191 -0.13 -13.96 10.43
C ILE A 191 -0.73 -13.12 11.58
N THR A 192 -0.24 -11.91 11.84
CA THR A 192 -0.81 -11.05 12.89
C THR A 192 -2.27 -10.70 12.63
N VAL A 193 -2.61 -10.29 11.42
CA VAL A 193 -3.98 -9.94 11.02
C VAL A 193 -4.88 -11.16 11.11
N VAL A 194 -4.48 -12.27 10.51
CA VAL A 194 -5.24 -13.53 10.53
C VAL A 194 -5.51 -13.98 11.96
N GLY A 195 -4.51 -13.97 12.84
CA GLY A 195 -4.65 -14.33 14.25
C GLY A 195 -5.60 -13.40 15.02
N THR A 196 -5.59 -12.10 14.69
CA THR A 196 -6.50 -11.11 15.28
C THR A 196 -7.94 -11.32 14.84
N LEU A 197 -8.15 -11.54 13.54
CA LEU A 197 -9.48 -11.68 12.95
C LEU A 197 -10.25 -12.88 13.51
N MET A 198 -9.56 -13.90 14.02
CA MET A 198 -10.22 -15.04 14.66
C MET A 198 -11.17 -14.63 15.79
N THR A 199 -10.77 -13.61 16.57
CA THR A 199 -11.57 -13.09 17.69
C THR A 199 -12.26 -11.78 17.32
N LEU A 200 -11.60 -10.93 16.53
CA LEU A 200 -12.13 -9.62 16.15
C LEU A 200 -13.28 -9.71 15.14
N TRP A 201 -13.24 -10.66 14.19
CA TRP A 201 -14.29 -10.77 13.17
C TRP A 201 -15.69 -11.08 13.75
N PRO A 202 -15.88 -12.12 14.59
CA PRO A 202 -17.16 -12.32 15.28
C PRO A 202 -17.57 -11.13 16.14
N THR A 203 -16.59 -10.47 16.77
CA THR A 203 -16.83 -9.29 17.62
C THR A 203 -17.33 -8.09 16.81
N MET A 204 -16.79 -7.85 15.62
CA MET A 204 -17.26 -6.82 14.68
C MET A 204 -18.66 -7.12 14.17
N LEU A 205 -18.94 -8.37 13.77
CA LEU A 205 -20.28 -8.80 13.37
C LEU A 205 -21.28 -8.84 14.54
N ARG A 206 -20.79 -8.82 15.78
CA ARG A 206 -21.56 -8.99 17.02
C ARG A 206 -22.27 -10.33 17.02
N THR A 207 -21.51 -11.39 16.76
CA THR A 207 -21.92 -12.79 16.79
C THR A 207 -20.96 -13.62 17.64
N VAL A 208 -21.36 -14.86 17.92
CA VAL A 208 -20.50 -15.83 18.59
C VAL A 208 -19.49 -16.42 17.62
N MET A 209 -18.33 -16.78 18.15
CA MET A 209 -17.31 -17.54 17.43
C MET A 209 -17.80 -18.97 17.16
N VAL A 210 -17.51 -19.50 15.98
CA VAL A 210 -17.89 -20.88 15.62
C VAL A 210 -17.13 -21.92 16.48
N PRO A 211 -17.73 -23.09 16.80
CA PRO A 211 -17.18 -24.03 17.78
C PRO A 211 -15.78 -24.57 17.46
N ASP A 212 -15.49 -24.81 16.17
CA ASP A 212 -14.25 -25.39 15.66
C ASP A 212 -13.14 -24.36 15.38
N ALA A 213 -13.36 -23.08 15.71
CA ALA A 213 -12.44 -21.99 15.41
C ALA A 213 -11.03 -22.21 15.98
N VAL A 214 -10.90 -22.73 17.20
CA VAL A 214 -9.58 -22.94 17.86
C VAL A 214 -8.76 -24.03 17.17
N VAL A 215 -9.40 -25.14 16.77
CA VAL A 215 -8.71 -26.25 16.09
C VAL A 215 -8.28 -25.82 14.69
N ARG A 216 -9.19 -25.19 13.93
CA ARG A 216 -8.87 -24.67 12.59
C ARG A 216 -7.83 -23.56 12.64
N SER A 217 -7.87 -22.69 13.65
CA SER A 217 -6.83 -21.70 13.95
C SER A 217 -5.46 -22.34 14.06
N THR A 218 -5.33 -23.33 14.94
CA THR A 218 -4.03 -23.95 15.21
C THR A 218 -3.44 -24.58 13.96
N ARG A 219 -4.28 -25.26 13.16
CA ARG A 219 -3.88 -25.82 11.86
C ARG A 219 -3.53 -24.73 10.84
N ALA A 220 -4.29 -23.64 10.80
CA ALA A 220 -4.01 -22.51 9.94
C ALA A 220 -2.66 -21.87 10.29
N LEU A 221 -2.34 -21.63 11.58
CA LEU A 221 -1.03 -21.11 11.98
C LEU A 221 0.11 -22.00 11.49
N ALA A 222 0.01 -23.31 11.70
CA ALA A 222 1.00 -24.26 11.24
C ALA A 222 1.16 -24.23 9.71
N GLY A 223 0.05 -24.24 8.96
CA GLY A 223 0.04 -24.17 7.51
C GLY A 223 0.59 -22.85 6.95
N LEU A 224 0.28 -21.71 7.58
CA LEU A 224 0.79 -20.40 7.20
C LEU A 224 2.30 -20.31 7.42
N CYS A 225 2.80 -20.76 8.59
CA CYS A 225 4.24 -20.79 8.86
C CYS A 225 4.98 -21.76 7.93
N MET A 226 4.41 -22.93 7.65
CA MET A 226 4.99 -23.91 6.75
C MET A 226 5.03 -23.39 5.31
N GLY A 227 3.91 -22.87 4.79
CA GLY A 227 3.86 -22.25 3.46
C GLY A 227 4.87 -21.13 3.32
N LEU A 228 4.95 -20.24 4.32
CA LEU A 228 5.94 -19.17 4.36
C LEU A 228 7.39 -19.72 4.35
N GLY A 229 7.70 -20.71 5.18
CA GLY A 229 9.01 -21.33 5.24
C GLY A 229 9.42 -21.95 3.91
N LEU A 230 8.51 -22.66 3.24
CA LEU A 230 8.74 -23.23 1.91
C LEU A 230 8.93 -22.15 0.85
N THR A 231 8.14 -21.06 0.90
CA THR A 231 8.31 -19.92 -0.02
C THR A 231 9.69 -19.31 0.11
N VAL A 232 10.14 -19.04 1.33
CA VAL A 232 11.44 -18.43 1.61
C VAL A 232 12.58 -19.37 1.27
N ALA A 233 12.50 -20.65 1.68
CA ALA A 233 13.51 -21.64 1.33
C ALA A 233 13.62 -21.84 -0.20
N GLY A 234 12.49 -21.93 -0.90
CA GLY A 234 12.44 -22.02 -2.35
C GLY A 234 13.02 -20.79 -3.03
N ALA A 235 12.67 -19.59 -2.55
CA ALA A 235 13.22 -18.34 -3.08
C ALA A 235 14.75 -18.29 -2.92
N LEU A 236 15.26 -18.51 -1.71
CA LEU A 236 16.70 -18.43 -1.44
C LEU A 236 17.50 -19.52 -2.17
N ALA A 237 16.97 -20.74 -2.24
CA ALA A 237 17.58 -21.84 -2.99
C ALA A 237 17.44 -21.69 -4.51
N GLY A 238 16.62 -20.77 -5.01
CA GLY A 238 16.30 -20.65 -6.44
C GLY A 238 15.40 -21.76 -6.98
N LEU A 239 14.69 -22.47 -6.10
CA LEU A 239 13.77 -23.54 -6.44
C LEU A 239 12.36 -22.97 -6.63
N THR A 240 12.04 -22.58 -7.88
CA THR A 240 10.75 -21.97 -8.23
C THR A 240 9.55 -22.82 -7.80
N TRP A 241 9.59 -24.13 -8.06
CA TRP A 241 8.50 -25.04 -7.71
C TRP A 241 8.23 -25.08 -6.20
N LEU A 242 9.29 -25.01 -5.38
CA LEU A 242 9.19 -25.00 -3.92
C LEU A 242 8.61 -23.67 -3.43
N ALA A 243 9.02 -22.57 -4.06
CA ALA A 243 8.50 -21.24 -3.74
C ALA A 243 6.99 -21.13 -4.02
N VAL A 244 6.57 -21.64 -5.19
CA VAL A 244 5.15 -21.71 -5.61
C VAL A 244 4.36 -22.64 -4.69
N ALA A 245 4.88 -23.84 -4.40
CA ALA A 245 4.23 -24.77 -3.48
C ALA A 245 4.00 -24.15 -2.10
N GLY A 246 4.98 -23.39 -1.59
CA GLY A 246 4.84 -22.63 -0.34
C GLY A 246 3.72 -21.58 -0.39
N LEU A 247 3.63 -20.81 -1.48
CA LEU A 247 2.59 -19.79 -1.65
C LEU A 247 1.19 -20.42 -1.76
N LEU A 248 1.06 -21.54 -2.48
CA LEU A 248 -0.20 -22.28 -2.59
C LEU A 248 -0.61 -22.92 -1.25
N LEU A 249 0.35 -23.47 -0.49
CA LEU A 249 0.11 -23.97 0.86
C LEU A 249 -0.36 -22.85 1.79
N TYR A 250 0.28 -21.66 1.71
CA TYR A 250 -0.13 -20.48 2.46
C TYR A 250 -1.56 -20.06 2.10
N ALA A 251 -1.91 -20.03 0.80
CA ALA A 251 -3.28 -19.74 0.34
C ALA A 251 -4.30 -20.79 0.83
N GLY A 252 -3.94 -22.08 0.81
CA GLY A 252 -4.78 -23.15 1.37
C GLY A 252 -5.01 -22.98 2.88
N ALA A 253 -3.97 -22.62 3.63
CA ALA A 253 -4.07 -22.33 5.06
C ALA A 253 -4.92 -21.08 5.35
N LEU A 254 -4.85 -20.05 4.51
CA LEU A 254 -5.78 -18.91 4.56
C LEU A 254 -7.23 -19.36 4.34
N GLY A 255 -7.47 -20.30 3.42
CA GLY A 255 -8.79 -20.88 3.15
C GLY A 255 -9.49 -21.43 4.41
N LEU A 256 -8.74 -21.99 5.36
CA LEU A 256 -9.27 -22.44 6.65
C LEU A 256 -9.88 -21.28 7.46
N VAL A 257 -9.22 -20.12 7.47
CA VAL A 257 -9.67 -18.93 8.20
C VAL A 257 -10.79 -18.20 7.45
N LEU A 258 -10.69 -18.11 6.12
CA LEU A 258 -11.77 -17.56 5.29
C LEU A 258 -13.07 -18.35 5.48
N THR A 259 -12.98 -19.68 5.58
CA THR A 259 -14.15 -20.52 5.88
C THR A 259 -14.79 -20.16 7.22
N LEU A 260 -13.98 -19.89 8.26
CA LEU A 260 -14.48 -19.42 9.55
C LEU A 260 -15.16 -18.04 9.43
N MET A 261 -14.55 -17.13 8.67
CA MET A 261 -15.12 -15.79 8.44
C MET A 261 -16.46 -15.86 7.71
N VAL A 262 -16.57 -16.66 6.66
CA VAL A 262 -17.79 -16.87 5.87
C VAL A 262 -18.88 -17.51 6.73
N ARG A 263 -18.58 -18.56 7.49
CA ARG A 263 -19.55 -19.21 8.40
C ARG A 263 -20.06 -18.23 9.47
N THR A 264 -19.18 -17.39 10.00
CA THR A 264 -19.56 -16.35 10.96
C THR A 264 -20.44 -15.27 10.30
N ALA A 265 -20.11 -14.86 9.08
CA ALA A 265 -20.87 -13.89 8.29
C ALA A 265 -22.23 -14.41 7.83
N ALA A 266 -22.39 -15.74 7.67
CA ALA A 266 -23.67 -16.37 7.37
C ALA A 266 -24.66 -16.25 8.54
N ALA A 267 -24.17 -16.26 9.79
CA ALA A 267 -24.99 -16.05 10.98
C ALA A 267 -25.44 -14.59 11.13
N LYS A 268 -24.59 -13.63 10.76
CA LYS A 268 -24.95 -12.21 10.69
C LYS A 268 -24.12 -11.50 9.62
N LYS A 269 -24.82 -10.94 8.63
CA LYS A 269 -24.20 -10.33 7.47
C LYS A 269 -23.39 -9.08 7.85
N PRO A 270 -22.24 -8.83 7.20
CA PRO A 270 -21.55 -7.54 7.26
C PRO A 270 -22.49 -6.38 6.94
N ALA A 271 -22.44 -5.32 7.74
CA ALA A 271 -23.39 -4.21 7.66
C ALA A 271 -22.73 -2.84 7.84
N ASP A 272 -21.42 -2.77 8.04
CA ASP A 272 -20.73 -1.54 8.39
C ASP A 272 -19.39 -1.45 7.66
N TYR A 273 -18.78 -0.25 7.63
CA TYR A 273 -17.54 -0.01 6.91
C TYR A 273 -16.41 -0.93 7.43
N ALA A 274 -16.36 -1.17 8.74
CA ALA A 274 -15.35 -2.02 9.35
C ALA A 274 -15.39 -3.44 8.77
N THR A 275 -16.56 -4.05 8.74
CA THR A 275 -16.77 -5.42 8.25
C THR A 275 -16.60 -5.52 6.74
N PHE A 276 -17.06 -4.54 5.96
CA PHE A 276 -16.83 -4.52 4.51
C PHE A 276 -15.35 -4.37 4.16
N SER A 277 -14.65 -3.42 4.79
CA SER A 277 -13.25 -3.11 4.51
C SER A 277 -12.31 -4.25 4.92
N VAL A 278 -12.55 -4.88 6.07
CA VAL A 278 -11.76 -6.05 6.51
C VAL A 278 -12.01 -7.27 5.61
N ALA A 279 -13.25 -7.51 5.19
CA ALA A 279 -13.55 -8.60 4.26
C ALA A 279 -12.86 -8.39 2.91
N ALA A 280 -12.94 -7.17 2.35
CA ALA A 280 -12.25 -6.82 1.13
C ALA A 280 -10.72 -6.96 1.26
N GLY A 281 -10.14 -6.55 2.40
CA GLY A 281 -8.72 -6.74 2.67
C GLY A 281 -8.28 -8.21 2.66
N MET A 282 -9.10 -9.12 3.20
CA MET A 282 -8.81 -10.56 3.15
C MET A 282 -8.94 -11.15 1.75
N VAL A 283 -9.86 -10.62 0.92
CA VAL A 283 -9.94 -10.98 -0.51
C VAL A 283 -8.68 -10.53 -1.24
N TRP A 284 -8.23 -9.29 -1.03
CA TRP A 284 -6.98 -8.77 -1.62
C TRP A 284 -5.74 -9.53 -1.17
N LEU A 285 -5.64 -9.91 0.10
CA LEU A 285 -4.56 -10.76 0.59
C LEU A 285 -4.53 -12.08 -0.19
N THR A 286 -5.68 -12.74 -0.32
CA THR A 286 -5.77 -14.06 -0.98
C THR A 286 -5.46 -13.94 -2.47
N ALA A 287 -6.04 -12.95 -3.16
CA ALA A 287 -5.76 -12.67 -4.56
C ALA A 287 -4.28 -12.31 -4.78
N GLY A 288 -3.69 -11.51 -3.89
CA GLY A 288 -2.28 -11.12 -3.95
C GLY A 288 -1.34 -12.31 -3.79
N VAL A 289 -1.64 -13.25 -2.88
CA VAL A 289 -0.85 -14.49 -2.72
C VAL A 289 -0.94 -15.36 -3.97
N LEU A 290 -2.15 -15.56 -4.51
CA LEU A 290 -2.33 -16.37 -5.73
C LEU A 290 -1.66 -15.73 -6.94
N PHE A 291 -1.74 -14.41 -7.08
CA PHE A 291 -1.08 -13.69 -8.15
C PHE A 291 0.44 -13.72 -8.00
N SER A 292 0.95 -13.61 -6.76
CA SER A 292 2.39 -13.82 -6.47
C SER A 292 2.84 -15.22 -6.88
N ALA A 293 2.04 -16.26 -6.59
CA ALA A 293 2.35 -17.63 -7.02
C ALA A 293 2.40 -17.75 -8.55
N CYS A 294 1.49 -17.08 -9.27
CA CYS A 294 1.49 -17.03 -10.73
C CYS A 294 2.74 -16.34 -11.28
N LEU A 295 3.12 -15.18 -10.73
CA LEU A 295 4.32 -14.46 -11.14
C LEU A 295 5.59 -15.28 -10.92
N VAL A 296 5.71 -15.91 -9.76
CA VAL A 296 6.86 -16.79 -9.45
C VAL A 296 6.88 -18.01 -10.36
N ALA A 297 5.73 -18.60 -10.68
CA ALA A 297 5.66 -19.75 -11.59
C ALA A 297 6.01 -19.42 -13.05
N THR A 298 5.79 -18.18 -13.47
CA THR A 298 5.90 -17.77 -14.88
C THR A 298 7.13 -16.92 -15.19
N SER A 299 7.85 -16.46 -14.17
CA SER A 299 9.00 -15.57 -14.33
C SER A 299 10.24 -16.12 -13.63
N PRO A 300 11.43 -16.06 -14.26
CA PRO A 300 12.66 -16.41 -13.57
C PRO A 300 13.00 -15.35 -12.51
N PHE A 301 13.74 -15.76 -11.47
CA PHE A 301 14.07 -14.86 -10.35
C PHE A 301 14.81 -13.59 -10.78
N GLY A 302 15.69 -13.66 -11.79
CA GLY A 302 16.43 -12.49 -12.29
C GLY A 302 15.59 -11.39 -12.93
N SER A 303 14.32 -11.67 -13.26
CA SER A 303 13.40 -10.71 -13.86
C SER A 303 12.01 -10.77 -13.24
N LEU A 304 11.90 -11.23 -11.98
CA LEU A 304 10.64 -11.45 -11.29
C LEU A 304 9.91 -10.12 -11.03
N PRO A 305 8.75 -9.84 -11.67
CA PRO A 305 8.13 -8.53 -11.59
C PRO A 305 7.16 -8.43 -10.41
N LEU A 306 7.67 -8.14 -9.20
CA LEU A 306 6.84 -8.03 -7.97
C LEU A 306 6.22 -6.64 -7.75
N ARG A 307 6.52 -5.64 -8.57
CA ARG A 307 5.89 -4.30 -8.44
C ARG A 307 4.36 -4.30 -8.60
N PRO A 308 3.75 -5.09 -9.52
CA PRO A 308 2.29 -5.11 -9.69
C PRO A 308 1.50 -5.62 -8.47
N ILE A 309 2.09 -6.47 -7.62
CA ILE A 309 1.43 -6.99 -6.40
C ILE A 309 1.47 -6.00 -5.23
N THR A 310 2.41 -5.05 -5.23
CA THR A 310 2.56 -4.04 -4.17
C THR A 310 1.24 -3.31 -3.83
N PRO A 311 0.49 -2.72 -4.78
CA PRO A 311 -0.78 -2.05 -4.46
C PRO A 311 -1.86 -3.00 -3.92
N MET A 312 -1.87 -4.28 -4.33
CA MET A 312 -2.80 -5.28 -3.80
C MET A 312 -2.56 -5.50 -2.31
N PHE A 313 -1.30 -5.64 -1.90
CA PHE A 313 -0.96 -5.83 -0.49
C PHE A 313 -1.05 -4.54 0.32
N VAL A 314 -0.47 -3.44 -0.15
CA VAL A 314 -0.38 -2.19 0.64
C VAL A 314 -1.73 -1.50 0.74
N ALA A 315 -2.39 -1.23 -0.38
CA ALA A 315 -3.67 -0.53 -0.39
C ALA A 315 -4.83 -1.51 -0.17
N GLY A 316 -4.85 -2.61 -0.92
CA GLY A 316 -5.94 -3.60 -0.89
C GLY A 316 -6.05 -4.33 0.44
N PHE A 317 -4.94 -4.87 0.95
CA PHE A 317 -4.94 -5.65 2.20
C PHE A 317 -4.61 -4.82 3.44
N LEU A 318 -3.41 -4.24 3.55
CA LEU A 318 -2.91 -3.58 4.76
C LEU A 318 -3.75 -2.36 5.14
N ALA A 319 -3.87 -1.38 4.24
CA ALA A 319 -4.57 -0.13 4.53
C ALA A 319 -6.07 -0.37 4.80
N GLN A 320 -6.77 -1.13 3.93
CA GLN A 320 -8.18 -1.43 4.15
C GLN A 320 -8.43 -2.18 5.45
N THR A 321 -7.57 -3.15 5.81
CA THR A 321 -7.75 -3.92 7.05
C THR A 321 -7.51 -3.05 8.29
N LEU A 322 -6.44 -2.23 8.28
CA LEU A 322 -6.14 -1.33 9.39
C LEU A 322 -7.27 -0.30 9.57
N LEU A 323 -7.65 0.41 8.51
CA LEU A 323 -8.69 1.45 8.59
C LEU A 323 -10.06 0.85 8.95
N GLY A 324 -10.37 -0.34 8.42
CA GLY A 324 -11.57 -1.09 8.79
C GLY A 324 -11.58 -1.46 10.27
N ALA A 325 -10.51 -2.08 10.78
CA ALA A 325 -10.40 -2.45 12.20
C ALA A 325 -10.46 -1.22 13.12
N MET A 326 -9.79 -0.12 12.74
CA MET A 326 -9.77 1.12 13.52
C MET A 326 -11.13 1.82 13.57
N THR A 327 -11.93 1.71 12.51
CA THR A 327 -13.33 2.18 12.46
C THR A 327 -14.17 1.52 13.55
N TYR A 328 -13.91 0.25 13.88
CA TYR A 328 -14.59 -0.46 14.96
C TYR A 328 -13.94 -0.21 16.34
N LEU A 329 -12.62 -0.33 16.43
CA LEU A 329 -11.90 -0.32 17.70
C LEU A 329 -11.87 1.07 18.35
N LEU A 330 -11.75 2.14 17.56
CA LEU A 330 -11.61 3.48 18.14
C LEU A 330 -12.89 3.90 18.89
N PRO A 331 -14.10 3.82 18.31
CA PRO A 331 -15.34 4.11 19.04
C PRO A 331 -15.50 3.29 20.32
N ALA A 332 -15.27 1.97 20.25
CA ALA A 332 -15.42 1.07 21.38
C ALA A 332 -14.48 1.39 22.56
N ARG A 333 -13.36 2.08 22.29
CA ARG A 333 -12.32 2.39 23.29
C ARG A 333 -12.37 3.81 23.82
N MET A 334 -13.10 4.72 23.18
CA MET A 334 -13.24 6.12 23.64
C MET A 334 -14.03 6.25 24.96
N GLY A 335 -14.80 5.23 25.34
CA GLY A 335 -15.65 5.24 26.54
C GLY A 335 -16.89 6.11 26.34
N GLY A 336 -17.59 6.47 27.43
CA GLY A 336 -18.80 7.30 27.34
C GLY A 336 -20.10 6.54 27.08
N GLY A 337 -20.13 5.22 27.31
CA GLY A 337 -21.36 4.43 27.25
C GLY A 337 -21.92 4.19 25.83
N PRO A 338 -23.04 3.45 25.71
CA PRO A 338 -23.57 3.00 24.42
C PRO A 338 -23.90 4.14 23.44
N LYS A 339 -24.46 5.26 23.93
CA LYS A 339 -24.81 6.42 23.10
C LYS A 339 -23.58 7.05 22.45
N SER A 340 -22.53 7.30 23.22
CA SER A 340 -21.27 7.88 22.72
C SER A 340 -20.63 7.00 21.63
N VAL A 341 -20.71 5.68 21.79
CA VAL A 341 -20.23 4.71 20.81
C VAL A 341 -21.12 4.67 19.56
N HIS A 342 -22.44 4.76 19.73
CA HIS A 342 -23.40 4.82 18.62
C HIS A 342 -23.19 6.08 17.76
N ASP A 343 -23.13 7.26 18.39
CA ASP A 343 -22.97 8.54 17.69
C ASP A 343 -21.63 8.60 16.93
N ALA A 344 -20.55 8.06 17.52
CA ALA A 344 -19.28 7.90 16.82
C ALA A 344 -19.40 6.96 15.62
N ASN A 345 -20.00 5.78 15.81
CA ASN A 345 -20.18 4.79 14.74
C ASN A 345 -21.01 5.33 13.56
N LYS A 346 -21.98 6.20 13.81
CA LYS A 346 -22.77 6.86 12.76
C LYS A 346 -21.88 7.67 11.81
N GLU A 347 -20.93 8.43 12.35
CA GLU A 347 -19.97 9.20 11.55
C GLU A 347 -18.97 8.30 10.83
N PHE A 348 -18.42 7.30 11.53
CA PHE A 348 -17.49 6.33 10.96
C PHE A 348 -18.08 5.50 9.82
N ASN A 349 -19.39 5.23 9.84
CA ASN A 349 -20.10 4.47 8.83
C ASN A 349 -20.74 5.31 7.73
N ARG A 350 -20.50 6.62 7.73
CA ARG A 350 -21.01 7.50 6.68
C ARG A 350 -20.52 7.03 5.32
N PHE A 351 -21.46 6.81 4.41
CA PHE A 351 -21.20 6.33 3.04
C PHE A 351 -20.34 5.04 2.97
N ALA A 352 -20.48 4.14 3.96
CA ALA A 352 -19.63 2.95 4.13
C ALA A 352 -19.49 2.07 2.86
N ALA A 353 -20.62 1.65 2.28
CA ALA A 353 -20.62 0.79 1.11
C ALA A 353 -20.03 1.49 -0.12
N GLY A 354 -20.38 2.76 -0.34
CA GLY A 354 -19.83 3.57 -1.44
C GLY A 354 -18.32 3.74 -1.34
N ARG A 355 -17.80 4.07 -0.15
CA ARG A 355 -16.35 4.14 0.09
C ARG A 355 -15.65 2.81 -0.19
N THR A 356 -16.23 1.70 0.24
CA THR A 356 -15.65 0.38 0.00
C THR A 356 -15.63 0.05 -1.50
N VAL A 357 -16.71 0.31 -2.23
CA VAL A 357 -16.78 0.10 -3.68
C VAL A 357 -15.77 0.96 -4.42
N MET A 358 -15.69 2.27 -4.10
CA MET A 358 -14.74 3.18 -4.74
C MET A 358 -13.30 2.72 -4.57
N VAL A 359 -12.86 2.38 -3.35
CA VAL A 359 -11.48 1.89 -3.14
C VAL A 359 -11.19 0.63 -3.94
N ASN A 360 -12.11 -0.35 -3.93
CA ASN A 360 -11.87 -1.64 -4.58
C ASN A 360 -11.89 -1.53 -6.11
N LEU A 361 -12.82 -0.78 -6.70
CA LEU A 361 -12.86 -0.56 -8.14
C LEU A 361 -11.68 0.31 -8.62
N SER A 362 -11.33 1.37 -7.89
CA SER A 362 -10.13 2.17 -8.17
C SER A 362 -8.87 1.32 -8.16
N LEU A 363 -8.74 0.41 -7.19
CA LEU A 363 -7.60 -0.49 -7.09
C LEU A 363 -7.57 -1.51 -8.22
N LEU A 364 -8.72 -2.09 -8.61
CA LEU A 364 -8.82 -2.97 -9.77
C LEU A 364 -8.35 -2.28 -11.05
N ILE A 365 -8.76 -1.04 -11.29
CA ILE A 365 -8.28 -0.24 -12.42
C ILE A 365 -6.77 0.00 -12.31
N PHE A 366 -6.28 0.32 -11.11
CA PHE A 366 -4.86 0.63 -10.90
C PHE A 366 -3.93 -0.56 -11.13
N ILE A 367 -4.34 -1.79 -10.84
CA ILE A 367 -3.48 -2.97 -11.06
C ILE A 367 -3.45 -3.42 -12.53
N LEU A 368 -4.40 -2.99 -13.35
CA LEU A 368 -4.41 -3.31 -14.78
C LEU A 368 -3.23 -2.61 -15.48
N PRO A 369 -2.66 -3.23 -16.54
CA PRO A 369 -1.64 -2.61 -17.37
C PRO A 369 -2.05 -1.20 -17.84
N VAL A 370 -1.09 -0.27 -17.81
CA VAL A 370 -1.30 1.12 -18.29
C VAL A 370 -1.74 1.12 -19.76
N ALA A 371 -1.19 0.21 -20.56
CA ALA A 371 -1.57 0.03 -21.96
C ALA A 371 -3.07 -0.25 -22.18
N LEU A 372 -3.74 -0.90 -21.21
CA LEU A 372 -5.17 -1.20 -21.26
C LEU A 372 -6.04 -0.07 -20.72
N THR A 373 -5.54 0.67 -19.72
CA THR A 373 -6.34 1.65 -18.97
C THR A 373 -6.15 3.09 -19.44
N GLY A 374 -4.96 3.44 -19.94
CA GLY A 374 -4.56 4.82 -20.21
C GLY A 374 -4.10 5.55 -18.94
N SER A 375 -3.09 6.42 -19.09
CA SER A 375 -2.44 7.11 -17.96
C SER A 375 -3.39 8.00 -17.16
N TRP A 376 -4.33 8.67 -17.84
CA TRP A 376 -5.30 9.57 -17.19
C TRP A 376 -6.35 8.83 -16.37
N VAL A 377 -6.91 7.74 -16.89
CA VAL A 377 -7.87 6.89 -16.16
C VAL A 377 -7.21 6.30 -14.92
N ARG A 378 -5.99 5.76 -15.07
CA ARG A 378 -5.22 5.20 -13.96
C ARG A 378 -4.92 6.26 -12.89
N THR A 379 -4.51 7.46 -13.31
CA THR A 379 -4.26 8.59 -12.41
C THR A 379 -5.52 9.00 -11.67
N GLY A 380 -6.63 9.23 -12.38
CA GLY A 380 -7.91 9.59 -11.77
C GLY A 380 -8.42 8.52 -10.80
N ALA A 381 -8.35 7.25 -11.17
CA ALA A 381 -8.73 6.13 -10.31
C ALA A 381 -7.87 6.07 -9.05
N SER A 382 -6.55 6.27 -9.18
CA SER A 382 -5.62 6.28 -8.05
C SER A 382 -5.91 7.43 -7.07
N LEU A 383 -6.21 8.63 -7.58
CA LEU A 383 -6.58 9.80 -6.77
C LEU A 383 -7.89 9.53 -6.03
N LEU A 384 -8.93 9.08 -6.73
CA LEU A 384 -10.22 8.75 -6.11
C LEU A 384 -10.06 7.69 -5.00
N GLY A 385 -9.31 6.62 -5.27
CA GLY A 385 -9.04 5.56 -4.31
C GLY A 385 -8.28 6.07 -3.09
N ALA A 386 -7.21 6.84 -3.30
CA ALA A 386 -6.40 7.44 -2.24
C ALA A 386 -7.24 8.39 -1.37
N PHE A 387 -7.94 9.37 -1.97
CA PHE A 387 -8.80 10.29 -1.22
C PHE A 387 -9.91 9.57 -0.46
N THR A 388 -10.45 8.48 -1.01
CA THR A 388 -11.45 7.66 -0.31
C THR A 388 -10.88 6.97 0.93
N LEU A 389 -9.65 6.46 0.86
CA LEU A 389 -8.94 5.92 2.03
C LEU A 389 -8.66 7.03 3.06
N PHE A 390 -8.16 8.19 2.61
CA PHE A 390 -7.86 9.34 3.47
C PHE A 390 -9.11 9.98 4.09
N ALA A 391 -10.30 9.79 3.52
CA ALA A 391 -11.57 10.21 4.11
C ALA A 391 -11.81 9.61 5.51
N PHE A 392 -11.09 8.54 5.87
CA PHE A 392 -11.03 8.03 7.24
C PHE A 392 -10.66 9.11 8.26
N ILE A 393 -9.72 10.01 7.95
CA ILE A 393 -9.23 11.04 8.89
C ILE A 393 -10.34 12.03 9.29
N PRO A 394 -11.00 12.75 8.36
CA PRO A 394 -12.07 13.67 8.73
C PRO A 394 -13.26 12.96 9.37
N LEU A 395 -13.60 11.73 8.95
CA LEU A 395 -14.67 10.94 9.57
C LEU A 395 -14.30 10.51 11.00
N MET A 396 -13.04 10.14 11.24
CA MET A 396 -12.52 9.88 12.57
C MET A 396 -12.62 11.12 13.45
N MET A 397 -12.20 12.29 12.97
CA MET A 397 -12.31 13.55 13.73
C MET A 397 -13.78 13.88 14.07
N ARG A 398 -14.70 13.68 13.11
CA ARG A 398 -16.15 13.86 13.34
C ARG A 398 -16.69 12.87 14.36
N GLY A 399 -16.32 11.59 14.26
CA GLY A 399 -16.73 10.56 15.21
C GLY A 399 -16.20 10.80 16.62
N VAL A 400 -14.95 11.24 16.75
CA VAL A 400 -14.37 11.65 18.05
C VAL A 400 -15.13 12.85 18.63
N ARG A 401 -15.42 13.87 17.81
CA ARG A 401 -16.21 15.04 18.26
C ARG A 401 -17.61 14.64 18.72
N ALA A 402 -18.30 13.78 17.97
CA ALA A 402 -19.62 13.25 18.33
C ALA A 402 -19.60 12.43 19.63
N SER A 403 -18.58 11.58 19.80
CA SER A 403 -18.37 10.82 21.04
C SER A 403 -18.17 11.75 22.24
N VAL A 404 -17.30 12.76 22.10
CA VAL A 404 -17.02 13.71 23.17
C VAL A 404 -18.23 14.57 23.52
N SER A 405 -19.01 15.01 22.52
CA SER A 405 -20.23 15.80 22.77
C SER A 405 -21.29 14.98 23.49
N ALA A 406 -21.55 13.74 23.05
CA ALA A 406 -22.48 12.82 23.69
C ALA A 406 -22.09 12.57 25.16
N ARG A 407 -20.80 12.30 25.41
CA ARG A 407 -20.29 12.12 26.77
C ARG A 407 -20.49 13.37 27.63
N LYS A 408 -20.16 14.56 27.12
CA LYS A 408 -20.35 15.83 27.84
C LYS A 408 -21.83 16.05 28.18
N ALA A 409 -22.73 15.82 27.23
CA ALA A 409 -24.17 15.93 27.44
C ALA A 409 -24.67 14.97 28.53
N MET A 410 -24.20 13.72 28.55
CA MET A 410 -24.56 12.77 29.61
C MET A 410 -24.04 13.17 30.99
N VAL A 411 -22.80 13.66 31.08
CA VAL A 411 -22.25 14.15 32.36
C VAL A 411 -23.06 15.35 32.86
N GLN A 412 -23.41 16.28 31.97
CA GLN A 412 -24.26 17.42 32.31
C GLN A 412 -25.68 17.00 32.73
N ALA A 413 -26.32 16.07 32.01
CA ALA A 413 -27.63 15.55 32.37
C ALA A 413 -27.62 14.89 33.76
N ARG A 414 -26.58 14.09 34.06
CA ARG A 414 -26.39 13.48 35.38
C ARG A 414 -26.16 14.51 36.48
N SER A 415 -25.39 15.56 36.22
CA SER A 415 -25.20 16.67 37.19
C SER A 415 -26.50 17.43 37.49
N ARG A 416 -27.47 17.40 36.57
CA ARG A 416 -28.81 17.99 36.73
C ARG A 416 -29.84 17.00 37.30
N GLY A 417 -29.41 15.84 37.81
CA GLY A 417 -30.31 14.82 38.36
C GLY A 417 -31.22 14.13 37.35
N LYS A 418 -31.02 14.32 36.05
CA LYS A 418 -31.87 13.71 35.01
C LYS A 418 -31.50 12.23 34.84
N ALA A 419 -32.52 11.37 34.81
CA ALA A 419 -32.36 9.97 34.49
C ALA A 419 -31.85 9.79 33.04
N PRO A 420 -31.06 8.75 32.74
CA PRO A 420 -30.68 8.41 31.37
C PRO A 420 -31.94 8.08 30.56
N VAL A 421 -32.19 8.86 29.52
CA VAL A 421 -33.28 8.57 28.57
C VAL A 421 -32.76 7.52 27.57
N PRO A 422 -33.46 6.39 27.38
CA PRO A 422 -33.12 5.42 26.34
C PRO A 422 -33.10 6.10 24.97
N ASP A 423 -32.08 5.84 24.17
CA ASP A 423 -31.99 6.40 22.82
C ASP A 423 -32.84 5.53 21.87
N PRO A 424 -33.98 6.02 21.35
CA PRO A 424 -34.87 5.23 20.50
C PRO A 424 -34.17 4.80 19.19
N GLU A 425 -33.25 5.61 18.66
CA GLU A 425 -32.46 5.26 17.47
C GLU A 425 -31.43 4.14 17.78
N ALA A 426 -30.99 4.01 19.03
CA ALA A 426 -30.14 2.89 19.44
C ALA A 426 -30.92 1.57 19.57
N LEU A 427 -32.22 1.63 19.85
CA LEU A 427 -33.12 0.48 19.93
C LEU A 427 -33.60 0.03 18.54
N ALA A 428 -33.93 0.99 17.67
CA ALA A 428 -34.38 0.76 16.30
C ALA A 428 -33.56 1.62 15.32
N PRO A 429 -32.36 1.19 14.93
CA PRO A 429 -31.51 1.98 14.03
C PRO A 429 -32.14 2.08 12.64
N THR A 430 -32.10 3.29 12.07
CA THR A 430 -32.55 3.53 10.69
C THR A 430 -31.75 2.69 9.70
N PRO A 431 -32.41 1.98 8.75
CA PRO A 431 -31.71 1.18 7.75
C PRO A 431 -30.78 2.05 6.89
N VAL A 432 -29.50 1.66 6.81
CA VAL A 432 -28.55 2.34 5.93
C VAL A 432 -28.75 1.82 4.49
N PRO A 433 -28.95 2.68 3.49
CA PRO A 433 -29.21 2.25 2.11
C PRO A 433 -27.88 1.87 1.42
N HIS A 434 -27.34 0.69 1.77
CA HIS A 434 -26.04 0.21 1.28
C HIS A 434 -25.99 0.09 -0.23
N LEU A 435 -27.04 -0.44 -0.87
CA LEU A 435 -27.11 -0.57 -2.33
C LEU A 435 -27.01 0.80 -3.01
N ARG A 436 -27.78 1.79 -2.54
CA ARG A 436 -27.71 3.16 -3.05
C ARG A 436 -26.31 3.75 -2.92
N ASN A 437 -25.70 3.60 -1.74
CA ASN A 437 -24.35 4.11 -1.51
C ASN A 437 -23.31 3.42 -2.40
N ALA A 438 -23.43 2.10 -2.58
CA ALA A 438 -22.57 1.32 -3.49
C ALA A 438 -22.72 1.78 -4.95
N LEU A 439 -23.95 2.00 -5.42
CA LEU A 439 -24.23 2.51 -6.76
C LEU A 439 -23.64 3.91 -6.98
N ILE A 440 -23.80 4.83 -6.02
CA ILE A 440 -23.16 6.16 -6.11
C ILE A 440 -21.64 6.02 -6.18
N GLY A 441 -21.04 5.12 -5.38
CA GLY A 441 -19.61 4.85 -5.43
C GLY A 441 -19.15 4.30 -6.79
N ALA A 442 -19.91 3.37 -7.37
CA ALA A 442 -19.63 2.82 -8.70
C ALA A 442 -19.77 3.89 -9.79
N LEU A 443 -20.79 4.74 -9.73
CA LEU A 443 -20.99 5.85 -10.66
C LEU A 443 -19.87 6.89 -10.56
N ALA A 444 -19.34 7.17 -9.37
CA ALA A 444 -18.19 8.05 -9.20
C ALA A 444 -16.94 7.50 -9.91
N VAL A 445 -16.69 6.20 -9.81
CA VAL A 445 -15.59 5.54 -10.53
C VAL A 445 -15.84 5.57 -12.04
N ALA A 446 -17.06 5.26 -12.49
CA ALA A 446 -17.43 5.31 -13.90
C ALA A 446 -17.25 6.72 -14.49
N LEU A 447 -17.60 7.76 -13.74
CA LEU A 447 -17.36 9.16 -14.13
C LEU A 447 -15.87 9.47 -14.25
N VAL A 448 -15.03 9.01 -13.30
CA VAL A 448 -13.57 9.17 -13.39
C VAL A 448 -12.99 8.46 -14.61
N VAL A 449 -13.48 7.26 -14.94
CA VAL A 449 -13.09 6.55 -16.15
C VAL A 449 -13.51 7.34 -17.40
N ALA A 450 -14.76 7.80 -17.46
CA ALA A 450 -15.27 8.57 -18.59
C ALA A 450 -14.49 9.88 -18.80
N LEU A 451 -14.19 10.62 -17.73
CA LEU A 451 -13.38 11.83 -17.77
C LEU A 451 -11.93 11.54 -18.19
N GLY A 452 -11.34 10.45 -17.66
CA GLY A 452 -9.99 10.03 -18.03
C GLY A 452 -9.89 9.69 -19.52
N LEU A 453 -10.89 8.99 -20.07
CA LEU A 453 -10.99 8.70 -21.50
C LEU A 453 -11.25 9.97 -22.34
N ALA A 454 -12.05 10.90 -21.84
CA ALA A 454 -12.34 12.16 -22.53
C ALA A 454 -11.12 13.08 -22.60
N VAL A 455 -10.24 13.07 -21.59
CA VAL A 455 -9.03 13.90 -21.57
C VAL A 455 -7.84 13.20 -22.24
N ASP A 456 -7.86 11.89 -22.38
CA ASP A 456 -6.81 11.13 -23.07
C ASP A 456 -6.81 11.41 -24.59
N PRO A 457 -5.76 12.08 -25.14
CA PRO A 457 -5.66 12.36 -26.57
C PRO A 457 -5.63 11.06 -27.41
N ALA A 458 -5.05 9.97 -26.89
CA ALA A 458 -4.99 8.69 -27.57
C ALA A 458 -6.33 7.94 -27.54
N ALA A 459 -7.16 8.15 -26.52
CA ALA A 459 -8.52 7.62 -26.49
C ALA A 459 -9.47 8.42 -27.39
N ARG A 460 -9.33 9.76 -27.43
CA ARG A 460 -10.03 10.62 -28.39
C ARG A 460 -9.68 10.27 -29.82
N ALA A 461 -8.40 10.06 -30.13
CA ALA A 461 -7.94 9.62 -31.46
C ALA A 461 -8.55 8.28 -31.90
N ARG A 462 -8.77 7.32 -30.97
CA ARG A 462 -9.46 6.05 -31.26
C ARG A 462 -10.95 6.20 -31.55
N LEU A 463 -11.60 7.26 -31.06
CA LEU A 463 -13.04 7.50 -31.18
C LEU A 463 -13.40 8.39 -32.38
N THR A 464 -12.50 9.29 -32.81
CA THR A 464 -12.80 10.29 -33.86
C THR A 464 -12.07 10.07 -35.17
N ALA A 465 -11.13 9.12 -35.26
CA ALA A 465 -10.42 8.85 -36.50
C ALA A 465 -11.13 7.77 -37.35
N PRO A 466 -11.35 7.95 -38.67
CA PRO A 466 -11.35 6.80 -39.57
C PRO A 466 -10.00 6.10 -39.40
N ALA A 467 -9.95 4.77 -39.42
CA ALA A 467 -8.80 3.93 -39.06
C ALA A 467 -7.43 4.52 -39.48
N SER A 468 -6.88 5.35 -38.63
CA SER A 468 -5.59 6.01 -38.73
C SER A 468 -5.22 6.33 -37.29
N ALA A 469 -5.01 5.28 -36.49
CA ALA A 469 -4.00 5.37 -35.43
C ALA A 469 -2.79 6.05 -36.10
N GLY A 470 -2.12 7.02 -35.45
CA GLY A 470 -0.88 7.58 -36.00
C GLY A 470 -0.03 6.40 -36.46
N SER A 471 0.00 6.18 -37.79
CA SER A 471 0.24 4.83 -38.30
C SER A 471 1.62 4.48 -37.85
N ALA A 472 1.76 3.33 -37.18
CA ALA A 472 3.07 2.74 -37.02
C ALA A 472 3.72 2.82 -38.40
N THR A 473 4.82 3.55 -38.52
CA THR A 473 5.45 3.83 -39.81
C THR A 473 5.93 2.53 -40.49
N GLY A 474 5.85 1.41 -39.77
CA GLY A 474 6.50 0.15 -40.06
C GLY A 474 7.99 0.18 -39.74
N GLN A 475 8.55 1.36 -39.43
CA GLN A 475 9.97 1.55 -39.16
C GLN A 475 10.27 1.31 -37.68
N THR A 476 11.42 0.71 -37.42
CA THR A 476 11.95 0.50 -36.07
C THR A 476 13.21 1.35 -35.89
N THR A 477 13.21 2.20 -34.88
CA THR A 477 14.41 2.89 -34.40
C THR A 477 15.07 2.01 -33.34
N THR A 478 16.27 1.53 -33.61
CA THR A 478 17.07 0.75 -32.67
C THR A 478 18.22 1.60 -32.13
N LEU A 479 18.40 1.62 -30.81
CA LEU A 479 19.48 2.37 -30.16
C LEU A 479 20.23 1.49 -29.17
N THR A 480 21.55 1.63 -29.15
CA THR A 480 22.40 1.06 -28.10
C THR A 480 22.69 2.12 -27.05
N VAL A 481 22.50 1.77 -25.77
CA VAL A 481 22.72 2.65 -24.63
C VAL A 481 23.61 1.94 -23.62
N GLU A 482 24.59 2.65 -23.08
CA GLU A 482 25.43 2.15 -22.00
C GLU A 482 24.91 2.67 -20.66
N ALA A 483 24.70 1.78 -19.69
CA ALA A 483 24.49 2.12 -18.30
C ALA A 483 25.85 2.10 -17.58
N THR A 484 26.35 3.28 -17.23
CA THR A 484 27.75 3.48 -16.81
C THR A 484 27.90 3.57 -15.30
N ALA A 485 29.15 3.38 -14.81
CA ALA A 485 29.49 3.50 -13.39
C ALA A 485 29.29 4.90 -12.79
N ASP A 486 29.19 5.94 -13.64
CA ASP A 486 28.94 7.32 -13.23
C ASP A 486 27.44 7.62 -13.02
N MET A 487 26.60 6.58 -12.91
CA MET A 487 25.15 6.68 -12.74
C MET A 487 24.47 7.44 -13.89
N ARG A 488 24.93 7.21 -15.13
CA ARG A 488 24.40 7.83 -16.35
C ARG A 488 24.14 6.80 -17.45
N PHE A 489 23.11 7.08 -18.25
CA PHE A 489 22.94 6.45 -19.55
C PHE A 489 23.76 7.21 -20.60
N THR A 490 24.43 6.50 -21.49
CA THR A 490 25.19 7.10 -22.59
C THR A 490 24.83 6.41 -23.91
N PRO A 491 24.18 7.11 -24.87
CA PRO A 491 23.60 8.45 -24.71
C PRO A 491 22.47 8.47 -23.67
N ASP A 492 22.20 9.63 -23.06
CA ASP A 492 21.07 9.84 -22.13
C ASP A 492 19.80 10.35 -22.84
N THR A 493 19.89 10.65 -24.13
CA THR A 493 18.78 11.20 -24.92
C THR A 493 18.72 10.52 -26.28
N ALA A 494 17.51 10.27 -26.77
CA ALA A 494 17.26 9.71 -28.08
C ALA A 494 16.15 10.47 -28.80
N GLU A 495 16.43 10.91 -30.02
CA GLU A 495 15.44 11.51 -30.90
C GLU A 495 14.81 10.43 -31.78
N VAL A 496 13.48 10.28 -31.70
CA VAL A 496 12.76 9.18 -32.36
C VAL A 496 11.55 9.73 -33.12
N PRO A 497 11.42 9.47 -34.42
CA PRO A 497 10.26 9.94 -35.19
C PRO A 497 8.93 9.41 -34.63
N VAL A 498 7.93 10.28 -34.57
CA VAL A 498 6.56 9.91 -34.20
C VAL A 498 6.06 8.78 -35.13
N GLY A 499 5.54 7.71 -34.54
CA GLY A 499 5.04 6.53 -35.24
C GLY A 499 6.07 5.40 -35.42
N ASN A 500 7.36 5.62 -35.13
CA ASN A 500 8.34 4.53 -35.13
C ASN A 500 8.20 3.64 -33.89
N ARG A 501 8.53 2.35 -34.04
CA ARG A 501 8.79 1.45 -32.91
C ARG A 501 10.17 1.72 -32.36
N LEU A 502 10.32 1.95 -31.06
CA LEU A 502 11.61 2.13 -30.41
C LEU A 502 12.05 0.85 -29.69
N VAL A 503 13.21 0.33 -30.07
CA VAL A 503 13.88 -0.77 -29.37
C VAL A 503 15.22 -0.27 -28.87
N ILE A 504 15.47 -0.40 -27.56
CA ILE A 504 16.75 0.01 -26.97
C ILE A 504 17.47 -1.21 -26.44
N GLU A 505 18.71 -1.40 -26.85
CA GLU A 505 19.64 -2.37 -26.29
C GLU A 505 20.53 -1.67 -25.27
N VAL A 506 20.45 -2.09 -24.01
CA VAL A 506 21.16 -1.49 -22.90
C VAL A 506 22.26 -2.42 -22.41
N THR A 507 23.51 -1.98 -22.49
CA THR A 507 24.68 -2.68 -21.93
C THR A 507 25.06 -2.05 -20.60
N ASN A 508 25.14 -2.85 -19.54
CA ASN A 508 25.65 -2.38 -18.25
C ASN A 508 27.18 -2.43 -18.25
N THR A 509 27.82 -1.28 -18.39
CA THR A 509 29.28 -1.13 -18.35
C THR A 509 29.81 -0.83 -16.94
N ASP A 510 28.92 -0.60 -15.95
CA ASP A 510 29.29 -0.61 -14.54
C ASP A 510 29.73 -2.03 -14.12
N THR A 511 30.87 -2.12 -13.45
CA THR A 511 31.47 -3.38 -12.97
C THR A 511 30.97 -3.80 -11.59
N LYS A 512 30.28 -2.92 -10.89
CA LYS A 512 29.87 -3.08 -9.48
C LYS A 512 28.36 -3.15 -9.32
N ASN A 513 27.62 -2.28 -10.01
CA ASN A 513 26.19 -2.12 -9.75
C ASN A 513 25.35 -2.71 -10.88
N ALA A 514 24.24 -3.35 -10.52
CA ALA A 514 23.23 -3.73 -11.49
C ALA A 514 22.31 -2.53 -11.79
N HIS A 515 21.97 -2.33 -13.06
CA HIS A 515 21.10 -1.25 -13.53
C HIS A 515 19.84 -1.77 -14.21
N ASP A 516 18.88 -0.91 -14.48
CA ASP A 516 17.80 -1.18 -15.43
C ASP A 516 17.48 0.09 -16.21
N LEU A 517 16.70 -0.02 -17.28
CA LEU A 517 16.07 1.11 -17.94
C LEU A 517 14.56 0.87 -17.98
N THR A 518 13.82 1.73 -17.29
CA THR A 518 12.35 1.68 -17.19
C THR A 518 11.75 2.98 -17.70
N PHE A 519 10.65 2.88 -18.46
CA PHE A 519 9.96 4.03 -19.04
C PHE A 519 8.64 4.33 -18.34
N SER A 520 8.16 5.57 -18.49
CA SER A 520 6.89 6.03 -17.90
C SER A 520 5.65 5.28 -18.41
N ASN A 521 5.74 4.62 -19.57
CA ASN A 521 4.69 3.75 -20.11
C ASN A 521 4.67 2.33 -19.49
N GLY A 522 5.64 2.02 -18.62
CA GLY A 522 5.74 0.76 -17.88
C GLY A 522 6.62 -0.31 -18.54
N THR A 523 7.18 -0.04 -19.73
CA THR A 523 8.18 -0.94 -20.35
C THR A 523 9.51 -0.87 -19.60
N SER A 524 10.25 -1.97 -19.54
CA SER A 524 11.50 -2.06 -18.81
C SER A 524 12.39 -3.17 -19.35
N THR A 525 13.70 -2.97 -19.32
CA THR A 525 14.70 -4.04 -19.54
C THR A 525 14.67 -5.11 -18.44
N GLY A 526 14.06 -4.78 -17.29
CA GLY A 526 14.36 -5.45 -16.04
C GLY A 526 15.82 -5.25 -15.63
N ARG A 527 16.24 -5.89 -14.54
CA ARG A 527 17.59 -5.70 -13.99
C ARG A 527 18.66 -6.32 -14.91
N ILE A 528 19.72 -5.56 -15.16
CA ILE A 528 20.87 -5.84 -16.02
C ILE A 528 22.10 -5.94 -15.11
N ASP A 529 22.67 -7.13 -15.03
CA ASP A 529 23.89 -7.38 -14.24
C ASP A 529 25.11 -6.68 -14.84
N PRO A 530 26.16 -6.38 -14.06
CA PRO A 530 27.44 -5.89 -14.57
C PRO A 530 27.95 -6.69 -15.78
N GLY A 531 28.28 -5.99 -16.87
CA GLY A 531 28.76 -6.57 -18.13
C GLY A 531 27.69 -7.25 -18.99
N ALA A 532 26.43 -7.31 -18.55
CA ALA A 532 25.35 -7.90 -19.32
C ALA A 532 24.64 -6.86 -20.22
N THR A 533 24.01 -7.36 -21.28
CA THR A 533 23.21 -6.54 -22.21
C THR A 533 21.78 -7.07 -22.26
N LYS A 534 20.80 -6.16 -22.23
CA LYS A 534 19.37 -6.48 -22.38
C LYS A 534 18.66 -5.47 -23.26
N SER A 535 17.69 -5.94 -24.03
CA SER A 535 16.85 -5.06 -24.86
C SER A 535 15.50 -4.79 -24.22
N VAL A 536 14.95 -3.60 -24.47
CA VAL A 536 13.57 -3.23 -24.16
C VAL A 536 12.89 -2.71 -25.42
N ASP A 537 11.71 -3.25 -25.71
CA ASP A 537 10.79 -2.68 -26.70
C ASP A 537 9.89 -1.67 -26.00
N VAL A 538 10.12 -0.39 -26.29
CA VAL A 538 9.40 0.73 -25.70
C VAL A 538 8.02 0.90 -26.37
N GLY A 539 7.81 0.27 -27.53
CA GLY A 539 6.59 0.37 -28.32
C GLY A 539 6.65 1.51 -29.34
N ILE A 540 5.47 1.85 -29.87
CA ILE A 540 5.32 2.96 -30.84
C ILE A 540 5.40 4.29 -30.11
N ILE A 541 6.33 5.16 -30.53
CA ILE A 541 6.52 6.48 -29.96
C ILE A 541 5.50 7.45 -30.55
N THR A 542 4.68 8.06 -29.70
CA THR A 542 3.65 9.03 -30.10
C THR A 542 3.87 10.43 -29.52
N GLY A 543 4.91 10.60 -28.71
CA GLY A 543 5.28 11.83 -28.01
C GLY A 543 6.48 11.57 -27.09
N ASP A 544 6.97 12.62 -26.45
CA ASP A 544 8.13 12.54 -25.55
C ASP A 544 7.91 11.54 -24.42
N LEU A 545 8.98 10.85 -24.03
CA LEU A 545 8.93 9.78 -23.04
C LEU A 545 10.15 9.82 -22.11
N GLU A 546 9.90 9.86 -20.81
CA GLU A 546 10.94 9.76 -19.79
C GLU A 546 11.26 8.28 -19.48
N GLY A 547 12.55 7.97 -19.39
CA GLY A 547 13.13 6.74 -18.87
C GLY A 547 14.05 7.01 -17.68
N TRP A 548 14.26 6.01 -16.82
CA TRP A 548 15.17 6.09 -15.68
C TRP A 548 15.60 4.71 -15.20
N CYS A 549 16.70 4.67 -14.44
CA CYS A 549 17.08 3.49 -13.68
C CYS A 549 16.25 3.41 -12.40
N SER A 550 15.48 2.33 -12.26
CA SER A 550 14.52 2.11 -11.19
C SER A 550 15.10 1.42 -9.97
N VAL A 551 16.42 1.22 -9.98
CA VAL A 551 17.20 0.78 -8.82
C VAL A 551 17.21 1.88 -7.77
N VAL A 552 17.04 1.47 -6.51
CA VAL A 552 16.84 2.38 -5.39
C VAL A 552 18.02 3.36 -5.28
N GLY A 553 17.73 4.66 -5.42
CA GLY A 553 18.70 5.76 -5.33
C GLY A 553 19.28 6.21 -6.68
N HIS A 554 19.22 5.39 -7.73
CA HIS A 554 19.95 5.66 -8.97
C HIS A 554 19.37 6.84 -9.77
N LYS A 555 18.04 6.93 -9.89
CA LYS A 555 17.40 8.10 -10.53
C LYS A 555 17.80 9.41 -9.85
N ALA A 556 17.88 9.40 -8.52
CA ALA A 556 18.24 10.60 -7.74
C ALA A 556 19.72 11.01 -7.92
N MET A 557 20.58 10.05 -8.29
CA MET A 557 21.97 10.30 -8.67
C MET A 557 22.11 10.78 -10.13
N GLY A 558 21.01 10.90 -10.88
CA GLY A 558 21.00 11.43 -12.25
C GLY A 558 20.85 10.39 -13.35
N MET A 559 20.52 9.14 -13.00
CA MET A 559 20.40 8.04 -13.98
C MET A 559 19.04 8.08 -14.70
N THR A 560 18.86 9.10 -15.54
CA THR A 560 17.67 9.39 -16.34
C THR A 560 17.96 9.30 -17.83
N PHE A 561 16.94 8.99 -18.63
CA PHE A 561 17.00 8.89 -20.08
C PHE A 561 15.79 9.63 -20.70
N THR A 562 15.98 10.33 -21.81
CA THR A 562 14.91 11.10 -22.45
C THR A 562 14.70 10.66 -23.88
N VAL A 563 13.47 10.30 -24.25
CA VAL A 563 13.06 10.13 -25.64
C VAL A 563 12.37 11.42 -26.08
N VAL A 564 12.89 12.06 -27.12
CA VAL A 564 12.31 13.21 -27.78
C VAL A 564 11.63 12.76 -29.05
N ALA A 565 10.33 12.99 -29.18
CA ALA A 565 9.57 12.57 -30.34
C ALA A 565 9.68 13.60 -31.48
N SER A 566 10.44 13.27 -32.52
CA SER A 566 10.65 14.17 -33.65
C SER A 566 9.50 14.15 -34.66
N GLY A 567 9.19 15.32 -35.21
CA GLY A 567 8.09 15.51 -36.18
C GLY A 567 6.74 15.89 -35.56
N ALA A 568 6.64 16.10 -34.25
CA ALA A 568 5.40 16.53 -33.58
C ALA A 568 4.98 17.98 -33.94
N ASP A 569 5.91 18.84 -34.39
CA ASP A 569 5.68 20.28 -34.62
C ASP A 569 5.38 20.69 -36.07
N ALA A 570 5.22 19.75 -37.02
CA ALA A 570 4.99 20.12 -38.42
C ALA A 570 3.52 20.48 -38.78
N THR A 571 2.58 20.42 -37.84
CA THR A 571 1.14 20.66 -38.10
C THR A 571 0.55 21.93 -37.47
N GLN A 572 1.34 22.78 -36.81
CA GLN A 572 0.87 24.07 -36.26
C GLN A 572 1.52 25.33 -36.86
N ALA A 573 2.36 25.22 -37.89
CA ALA A 573 3.01 26.36 -38.54
C ALA A 573 2.63 26.50 -40.04
N GLY A 574 1.36 26.31 -40.40
CA GLY A 574 0.88 26.31 -41.79
C GLY A 574 -0.39 27.12 -42.07
N THR A 575 -0.89 27.91 -41.13
CA THR A 575 -2.08 28.76 -41.35
C THR A 575 -1.86 30.18 -40.80
N SER A 576 -0.86 30.84 -41.36
CA SER A 576 -0.76 32.30 -41.37
C SER A 576 -0.08 32.74 -42.66
N ALA A 577 -0.73 32.42 -43.78
CA ALA A 577 -0.54 33.11 -45.05
C ALA A 577 -1.92 33.65 -45.43
N THR A 578 -2.14 34.89 -45.02
CA THR A 578 -3.29 35.72 -45.33
C THR A 578 -3.42 35.89 -46.84
N ASP A 579 -4.67 35.76 -47.31
CA ASP A 579 -5.15 36.22 -48.60
C ASP A 579 -4.69 37.66 -48.87
N SER A 580 -4.03 37.88 -50.00
CA SER A 580 -3.99 39.18 -50.65
C SER A 580 -4.27 39.00 -52.14
N SER A 581 -5.50 39.36 -52.47
CA SER A 581 -6.13 39.52 -53.78
C SER A 581 -5.24 40.12 -54.86
N ALA A 582 -5.31 39.52 -56.04
CA ALA A 582 -4.92 40.13 -57.30
C ALA A 582 -5.81 41.37 -57.60
N HIS A 583 -5.17 42.52 -57.84
CA HIS A 583 -5.68 43.53 -58.76
C HIS A 583 -4.51 44.23 -59.46
N ALA A 584 -4.73 44.49 -60.74
CA ALA A 584 -3.80 44.90 -61.78
C ALA A 584 -3.07 46.24 -61.54
N GLY A 585 -1.91 46.40 -62.19
CA GLY A 585 -1.41 47.72 -62.59
C GLY A 585 0.11 47.93 -62.52
N HIS A 586 0.76 47.84 -63.68
CA HIS A 586 1.92 48.64 -64.14
C HIS A 586 2.87 49.31 -63.13
N SER A 587 4.12 48.83 -63.16
CA SER A 587 5.38 49.58 -63.27
C SER A 587 5.70 50.83 -62.43
N THR A 588 6.93 50.77 -61.88
CA THR A 588 7.91 51.83 -61.58
C THR A 588 8.02 52.38 -60.16
N GLY A 589 9.20 52.14 -59.57
CA GLY A 589 10.04 53.22 -59.05
C GLY A 589 10.04 53.48 -57.54
N GLY A 590 11.21 53.33 -56.91
CA GLY A 590 11.63 54.25 -55.85
C GLY A 590 11.74 53.73 -54.42
N ARG A 591 12.95 53.25 -54.07
CA ARG A 591 13.65 53.36 -52.77
C ARG A 591 13.36 54.68 -51.98
N PRO A 592 13.78 54.81 -50.71
CA PRO A 592 13.42 54.08 -49.48
C PRO A 592 13.14 55.10 -48.32
N ALA A 593 13.08 54.63 -47.06
CA ALA A 593 13.66 55.25 -45.84
C ALA A 593 12.70 55.39 -44.63
N GLN A 594 13.21 54.86 -43.50
CA GLN A 594 13.17 55.42 -42.13
C GLN A 594 11.79 55.49 -41.45
N TYR A 595 11.58 55.02 -40.21
CA TYR A 595 12.41 54.99 -39.00
C TYR A 595 12.22 53.70 -38.20
#